data_AF-A0A162LBB8-F1
#
_entry.id   AF-A0A162LBB8-F1
#
_cell.length_a   1.000
_cell.length_b   1.000
_cell.length_c   1.000
_cell.angle_alpha   90.00
_cell.angle_beta   90.00
_cell.angle_gamma   90.00
#
_symmetry.space_group_name_H-M   'P 1'
#
loop_
_entity.id
_entity.type
_entity.pdbx_description
1 polymer ?
#
loop_
_entity_poly.entity_id
_entity_poly.type
_entity_poly.pdbx_seq_one_letter_code
_entity_poly.pdbx_strand_id
1 'polypeptide(L)'
;MADAKTNRRRRSSSILQVYHEPLEPLEQLSDQSALPNGNANWVNAKGVSQETSWTLTNISYMFGSYIMFHWVRGVPFEFNAGAYDNLNMWEQIDDGAQYTPAKKFLLSVPIVLFLLSTHYTHYDLTYFTINFCAMLGVVIPKLPYSHRMRVGLFSGIPEE
;
A
#
# COMPACT_ATOMS: atom_id res chain seq x y z
N MET A 1 -29.63 31.60 62.21
CA MET A 1 -29.75 30.82 60.97
C MET A 1 -28.89 31.49 59.90
N ALA A 2 -27.80 30.87 59.48
CA ALA A 2 -27.02 31.28 58.31
C ALA A 2 -26.57 30.01 57.59
N ASP A 3 -27.11 29.79 56.39
CA ASP A 3 -26.95 28.59 55.58
C ASP A 3 -25.58 28.58 54.90
N ALA A 4 -24.80 27.52 55.12
CA ALA A 4 -23.45 27.38 54.57
C ALA A 4 -23.52 26.99 53.09
N LYS A 5 -23.13 27.90 52.20
CA LYS A 5 -22.97 27.61 50.76
C LYS A 5 -21.94 26.50 50.56
N THR A 6 -22.41 25.35 50.11
CA THR A 6 -21.59 24.21 49.68
C THR A 6 -20.82 24.57 48.41
N ASN A 7 -19.51 24.80 48.57
CA ASN A 7 -18.61 25.09 47.46
C ASN A 7 -18.29 23.76 46.73
N ARG A 8 -19.07 23.41 45.71
CA ARG A 8 -18.80 22.24 44.85
C ARG A 8 -17.50 22.48 44.08
N ARG A 9 -16.43 21.76 44.44
CA ARG A 9 -15.15 21.78 43.71
C ARG A 9 -15.38 21.42 42.24
N ARG A 10 -15.14 22.40 41.37
CA ARG A 10 -15.16 22.28 39.92
C ARG A 10 -14.06 21.28 39.53
N ARG A 11 -14.42 20.08 39.05
CA ARG A 11 -13.44 19.14 38.48
C ARG A 11 -12.98 19.76 37.16
N SER A 12 -11.76 20.28 37.12
CA SER A 12 -11.15 20.81 35.91
C SER A 12 -11.02 19.70 34.87
N SER A 13 -11.81 19.78 33.81
CA SER A 13 -11.75 18.88 32.66
C SER A 13 -10.57 19.29 31.76
N SER A 14 -9.35 18.89 32.11
CA SER A 14 -8.22 18.99 31.18
C SER A 14 -8.20 17.75 30.29
N ILE A 15 -8.35 17.93 28.98
CA ILE A 15 -8.23 16.86 27.96
C ILE A 15 -6.79 16.35 27.86
N LEU A 16 -5.82 17.21 28.17
CA LEU A 16 -4.40 16.88 28.14
C LEU A 16 -3.86 16.89 29.57
N GLN A 17 -3.47 15.71 30.06
CA GLN A 17 -2.76 15.56 31.32
C GLN A 17 -1.29 15.30 31.00
N VAL A 18 -0.46 16.33 31.14
CA VAL A 18 0.98 16.20 31.05
C VAL A 18 1.51 16.04 32.47
N TYR A 19 2.00 14.85 32.79
CA TYR A 19 2.73 14.58 34.02
C TYR A 19 4.07 13.96 33.66
N HIS A 20 5.08 14.21 34.48
CA HIS A 20 6.38 13.58 34.35
C HIS A 20 6.38 12.34 35.23
N GLU A 21 6.63 11.18 34.65
CA GLU A 21 6.85 9.95 35.40
C GLU A 21 8.08 10.17 36.33
N PRO A 22 8.03 9.80 37.61
CA PRO A 22 9.21 9.82 38.47
C PRO A 22 10.28 8.86 37.92
N LEU A 23 11.56 9.15 38.22
CA LEU A 23 12.67 8.27 37.83
C LEU A 23 12.46 6.89 38.44
N GLU A 24 12.55 5.85 37.60
CA GLU A 24 12.36 4.48 38.05
C GLU A 24 13.51 4.02 38.97
N PRO A 25 13.22 3.28 40.05
CA PRO A 25 14.25 2.67 40.89
C PRO A 25 15.11 1.67 40.11
N LEU A 26 16.36 1.48 40.54
CA LEU A 26 17.30 0.53 39.92
C LEU A 26 16.76 -0.91 39.87
N GLU A 27 16.00 -1.34 40.87
CA GLU A 27 15.37 -2.66 40.89
C GLU A 27 14.33 -2.81 39.78
N GLN A 28 13.51 -1.78 39.55
CA GLN A 28 12.50 -1.78 38.49
C GLN A 28 13.14 -1.77 37.09
N LEU A 29 14.23 -1.03 36.91
CA LEU A 29 15.01 -1.06 35.68
C LEU A 29 15.67 -2.43 35.44
N SER A 30 16.18 -3.05 36.52
CA SER A 30 16.72 -4.41 36.48
C SER A 30 15.65 -5.41 36.05
N ASP A 31 14.44 -5.35 36.64
CA ASP A 31 13.32 -6.23 36.31
C ASP A 31 12.86 -6.05 34.85
N GLN A 32 12.81 -4.82 34.35
CA GLN A 32 12.48 -4.53 32.94
C GLN A 32 13.52 -5.05 31.96
N SER A 33 14.79 -5.09 32.36
CA SER A 33 15.88 -5.64 31.55
C SER A 33 15.98 -7.17 31.60
N ALA A 34 15.51 -7.78 32.69
CA ALA A 34 15.58 -9.21 32.93
C ALA A 34 14.44 -9.98 32.26
N LEU A 35 13.29 -9.34 32.04
CA LEU A 35 12.09 -9.97 31.49
C LEU A 35 11.83 -9.58 30.03
N PRO A 36 11.36 -10.52 29.20
CA PRO A 36 11.00 -10.23 27.82
C PRO A 36 9.82 -9.25 27.76
N ASN A 37 10.06 -8.09 27.17
CA ASN A 37 8.99 -7.14 26.88
C ASN A 37 8.23 -7.60 25.62
N GLY A 38 7.05 -8.23 25.79
CA GLY A 38 6.21 -8.66 24.68
C GLY A 38 5.88 -7.55 23.66
N ASN A 39 5.69 -6.32 24.15
CA ASN A 39 5.42 -5.14 23.32
C ASN A 39 6.65 -4.68 22.52
N ALA A 40 7.87 -4.93 22.98
CA ALA A 40 9.09 -4.68 22.22
C ALA A 40 9.47 -5.88 21.34
N ASN A 41 9.18 -7.08 21.80
CA ASN A 41 9.56 -8.32 21.15
C ASN A 41 8.76 -8.56 19.88
N TRP A 42 7.49 -8.15 19.78
CA TRP A 42 6.75 -8.29 18.51
C TRP A 42 7.30 -7.36 17.41
N VAL A 43 7.86 -6.20 17.77
CA VAL A 43 8.52 -5.28 16.83
C VAL A 43 9.82 -5.90 16.31
N ASN A 44 10.55 -6.60 17.17
CA ASN A 44 11.82 -7.23 16.85
C ASN A 44 11.69 -8.69 16.38
N ALA A 45 10.49 -9.26 16.45
CA ALA A 45 10.20 -10.59 15.94
C ALA A 45 10.33 -10.54 14.43
N LYS A 46 11.46 -11.05 13.93
CA LYS A 46 11.76 -11.21 12.50
C LYS A 46 10.86 -12.29 11.86
N GLY A 47 9.55 -12.19 12.01
CA GLY A 47 8.58 -13.11 11.40
C GLY A 47 8.58 -13.04 9.87
N VAL A 48 9.10 -11.95 9.32
CA VAL A 48 9.27 -11.74 7.88
C VAL A 48 10.71 -11.33 7.63
N SER A 49 11.43 -12.08 6.78
CA SER A 49 12.78 -11.69 6.37
C SER A 49 12.77 -10.39 5.58
N GLN A 50 13.93 -9.74 5.42
CA GLN A 50 14.02 -8.54 4.59
C GLN A 50 13.58 -8.83 3.15
N GLU A 51 14.03 -9.95 2.58
CA GLU A 51 13.71 -10.40 1.23
C GLU A 51 12.20 -10.63 1.08
N THR A 52 11.59 -11.28 2.07
CA THR A 52 10.16 -11.55 2.10
C THR A 52 9.36 -10.25 2.22
N SER A 53 9.84 -9.29 3.02
CA SER A 53 9.19 -7.98 3.18
C SER A 53 9.17 -7.20 1.87
N TRP A 54 10.33 -7.08 1.21
CA TRP A 54 10.45 -6.36 -0.06
C TRP A 54 9.72 -7.03 -1.21
N THR A 55 9.67 -8.37 -1.20
CA THR A 55 8.88 -9.14 -2.17
C THR A 55 7.38 -8.92 -1.93
N LEU A 56 6.92 -8.98 -0.68
CA LEU A 56 5.52 -8.72 -0.34
C LEU A 56 5.10 -7.29 -0.71
N THR A 57 5.93 -6.29 -0.43
CA THR A 57 5.69 -4.90 -0.85
C THR A 57 5.54 -4.80 -2.37
N ASN A 58 6.47 -5.38 -3.12
CA ASN A 58 6.44 -5.33 -4.58
C ASN A 58 5.20 -6.06 -5.14
N ILE A 59 4.92 -7.29 -4.70
CA ILE A 59 3.75 -8.05 -5.14
C ILE A 59 2.45 -7.32 -4.80
N SER A 60 2.32 -6.79 -3.58
CA SER A 60 1.11 -6.07 -3.16
C SER A 60 0.86 -4.84 -4.02
N TYR A 61 1.92 -4.08 -4.32
CA TYR A 61 1.83 -2.94 -5.23
C TYR A 61 1.44 -3.38 -6.65
N MET A 62 2.07 -4.43 -7.18
CA MET A 62 1.77 -4.93 -8.53
C MET A 62 0.32 -5.41 -8.64
N PHE A 63 -0.16 -6.15 -7.64
CA PHE A 63 -1.53 -6.64 -7.60
C PHE A 63 -2.56 -5.50 -7.54
N GLY A 64 -2.37 -4.56 -6.60
CA GLY A 64 -3.23 -3.38 -6.50
C GLY A 64 -3.20 -2.53 -7.77
N SER A 65 -2.01 -2.30 -8.33
CA SER A 65 -1.85 -1.57 -9.59
C SER A 65 -2.53 -2.28 -10.75
N TYR A 66 -2.49 -3.62 -10.82
CA TYR A 66 -3.15 -4.37 -11.87
C TYR A 66 -4.67 -4.22 -11.80
N ILE A 67 -5.24 -4.36 -10.59
CA ILE A 67 -6.67 -4.16 -10.38
C ILE A 67 -7.08 -2.76 -10.82
N MET A 68 -6.40 -1.74 -10.30
CA MET A 68 -6.77 -0.34 -10.53
C MET A 68 -6.65 0.07 -12.00
N PHE A 69 -5.54 -0.27 -12.65
CA PHE A 69 -5.26 0.25 -14.00
C PHE A 69 -5.77 -0.63 -15.14
N HIS A 70 -5.87 -1.95 -14.93
CA HIS A 70 -6.08 -2.91 -16.02
C HIS A 70 -7.34 -3.77 -15.87
N TRP A 71 -7.79 -4.05 -14.64
CA TRP A 71 -9.01 -4.83 -14.39
C TRP A 71 -10.27 -3.97 -14.37
N VAL A 72 -10.26 -2.86 -13.61
CA VAL A 72 -11.41 -1.97 -13.49
C VAL A 72 -11.65 -1.24 -14.82
N ARG A 73 -12.89 -1.31 -15.32
CA ARG A 73 -13.36 -0.63 -16.54
C ARG A 73 -14.47 0.36 -16.22
N GLY A 74 -14.66 1.35 -17.09
CA GLY A 74 -15.65 2.42 -16.91
C GLY A 74 -15.19 3.46 -15.87
N VAL A 75 -16.16 4.24 -15.39
CA VAL A 75 -15.97 5.26 -14.34
C VAL A 75 -17.01 5.06 -13.24
N PRO A 76 -16.71 5.39 -11.97
CA PRO A 76 -17.61 5.07 -10.84
C PRO A 76 -18.92 5.87 -10.80
N PHE A 77 -19.05 6.96 -11.57
CA PHE A 77 -20.26 7.80 -11.62
C PHE A 77 -20.66 8.09 -13.07
N GLU A 78 -21.90 7.77 -13.43
CA GLU A 78 -22.42 7.80 -14.80
C GLU A 78 -22.95 9.18 -15.19
N PHE A 79 -22.12 9.96 -15.88
CA PHE A 79 -22.53 11.17 -16.63
C PHE A 79 -21.91 11.22 -18.04
N ASN A 80 -21.56 10.05 -18.61
CA ASN A 80 -20.76 9.97 -19.85
C ASN A 80 -21.42 9.14 -20.97
N ALA A 81 -22.72 8.80 -20.84
CA ALA A 81 -23.47 8.02 -21.84
C ALA A 81 -22.76 6.72 -22.31
N GLY A 82 -22.04 6.05 -21.41
CA GLY A 82 -21.32 4.80 -21.71
C GLY A 82 -20.00 4.95 -22.47
N ALA A 83 -19.46 6.17 -22.65
CA ALA A 83 -18.26 6.41 -23.46
C ALA A 83 -17.01 5.63 -23.02
N TYR A 84 -16.93 5.20 -21.75
CA TYR A 84 -15.75 4.57 -21.17
C TYR A 84 -15.96 3.11 -20.73
N ASP A 85 -17.13 2.52 -20.95
CA ASP A 85 -17.52 1.22 -20.38
C ASP A 85 -16.58 0.08 -20.80
N ASN A 86 -16.00 0.20 -21.98
CA ASN A 86 -15.08 -0.80 -22.54
C ASN A 86 -13.60 -0.48 -22.31
N LEU A 87 -13.28 0.64 -21.64
CA LEU A 87 -11.92 1.08 -21.40
C LEU A 87 -11.54 0.91 -19.93
N ASN A 88 -10.35 0.35 -19.68
CA ASN A 88 -9.78 0.36 -18.33
C ASN A 88 -9.19 1.73 -17.99
N MET A 89 -8.87 1.96 -16.72
CA MET A 89 -8.34 3.26 -16.27
C MET A 89 -7.07 3.67 -17.01
N TRP A 90 -6.15 2.75 -17.30
CA TRP A 90 -4.91 3.07 -18.05
C TRP A 90 -5.20 3.63 -19.45
N GLU A 91 -6.18 3.04 -20.14
CA GLU A 91 -6.62 3.44 -21.47
C GLU A 91 -7.34 4.80 -21.46
N GLN A 92 -7.97 5.17 -20.35
CA GLN A 92 -8.68 6.46 -20.19
C GLN A 92 -7.74 7.64 -19.92
N ILE A 93 -6.58 7.42 -19.29
CA ILE A 93 -5.65 8.51 -18.93
C ILE A 93 -5.24 9.33 -20.16
N ASP A 94 -5.29 10.65 -20.00
CA ASP A 94 -4.94 11.67 -21.00
C ASP A 94 -5.66 11.44 -22.34
N ASP A 95 -6.96 11.13 -22.29
CA ASP A 95 -7.80 10.85 -23.46
C ASP A 95 -7.24 9.71 -24.36
N GLY A 96 -6.54 8.76 -23.73
CA GLY A 96 -5.88 7.64 -24.43
C GLY A 96 -4.55 8.00 -25.09
N ALA A 97 -4.10 9.25 -25.01
CA ALA A 97 -2.79 9.67 -25.54
C ALA A 97 -1.66 8.83 -24.94
N GLN A 98 -0.72 8.40 -25.78
CA GLN A 98 0.43 7.59 -25.37
C GLN A 98 1.63 8.48 -25.06
N TYR A 99 2.57 7.97 -24.25
CA TYR A 99 3.84 8.65 -23.93
C TYR A 99 3.72 10.04 -23.27
N THR A 100 2.59 10.32 -22.63
CA THR A 100 2.39 11.52 -21.81
C THR A 100 3.28 11.51 -20.57
N PRO A 101 3.54 12.67 -19.94
CA PRO A 101 4.31 12.73 -18.69
C PRO A 101 3.72 11.84 -17.59
N ALA A 102 2.38 11.82 -17.44
CA ALA A 102 1.69 11.00 -16.45
C ALA A 102 1.89 9.50 -16.71
N LYS A 103 1.70 9.04 -17.96
CA LYS A 103 1.92 7.63 -18.31
C LYS A 103 3.37 7.21 -18.16
N LYS A 104 4.34 8.06 -18.52
CA LYS A 104 5.77 7.79 -18.30
C LYS A 104 6.09 7.63 -16.82
N PHE A 105 5.57 8.53 -15.98
CA PHE A 105 5.73 8.44 -14.54
C PHE A 105 5.12 7.13 -14.01
N LEU A 106 3.85 6.85 -14.30
CA LEU A 106 3.15 5.65 -13.82
C LEU A 106 3.72 4.34 -14.37
N LEU A 107 4.33 4.35 -15.56
CA LEU A 107 5.09 3.21 -16.09
C LEU A 107 6.40 2.99 -15.33
N SER A 108 7.04 4.08 -14.88
CA SER A 108 8.32 4.00 -14.17
C SER A 108 8.18 3.43 -12.75
N VAL A 109 7.07 3.70 -12.04
CA VAL A 109 6.88 3.27 -10.65
C VAL A 109 7.05 1.76 -10.44
N PRO A 110 6.36 0.86 -11.17
CA PRO A 110 6.57 -0.58 -11.00
C PRO A 110 7.99 -1.03 -11.34
N ILE A 111 8.65 -0.38 -12.31
CA ILE A 111 10.03 -0.70 -12.69
C ILE A 111 11.00 -0.33 -11.58
N VAL A 112 10.90 0.89 -11.04
CA VAL A 112 11.75 1.36 -9.93
C VAL A 112 11.51 0.52 -8.68
N LEU A 113 10.24 0.21 -8.35
CA LEU A 113 9.94 -0.64 -7.19
C LEU A 113 10.52 -2.05 -7.34
N PHE A 114 10.44 -2.63 -8.54
CA PHE A 114 11.07 -3.91 -8.85
C PHE A 114 12.60 -3.87 -8.68
N LEU A 115 13.26 -2.81 -9.16
CA LEU A 115 14.71 -2.64 -9.01
C LEU A 115 15.12 -2.48 -7.54
N LEU A 116 14.36 -1.70 -6.76
CA LEU A 116 14.57 -1.58 -5.32
C LEU A 116 14.37 -2.92 -4.61
N SER A 117 13.28 -3.63 -4.93
CA SER A 117 13.00 -4.96 -4.37
C SER A 117 14.15 -5.93 -4.66
N THR A 118 14.63 -5.98 -5.91
CA THR A 118 15.77 -6.80 -6.31
C THR A 118 17.06 -6.46 -5.54
N HIS A 119 17.31 -5.17 -5.33
CA HIS A 119 18.47 -4.71 -4.57
C HIS A 119 18.41 -5.18 -3.11
N TYR A 120 17.26 -4.99 -2.44
CA TYR A 120 17.09 -5.36 -1.04
C TYR A 120 16.84 -6.85 -0.80
N THR A 121 16.51 -7.62 -1.84
CA THR A 121 16.51 -9.09 -1.82
C THR A 121 17.87 -9.69 -2.18
N HIS A 122 18.93 -8.86 -2.23
CA HIS A 122 20.30 -9.29 -2.49
C HIS A 122 20.48 -10.05 -3.81
N TYR A 123 19.69 -9.72 -4.83
CA TYR A 123 19.72 -10.38 -6.15
C TYR A 123 19.46 -11.90 -6.10
N ASP A 124 18.81 -12.40 -5.05
CA ASP A 124 18.39 -13.79 -4.98
C ASP A 124 17.46 -14.12 -6.17
N LEU A 125 17.76 -15.24 -6.84
CA LEU A 125 17.13 -15.62 -8.10
C LEU A 125 15.64 -15.94 -7.93
N THR A 126 15.23 -16.49 -6.78
CA THR A 126 13.84 -16.86 -6.52
C THR A 126 12.99 -15.61 -6.38
N TYR A 127 13.41 -14.69 -5.50
CA TYR A 127 12.71 -13.42 -5.30
C TYR A 127 12.75 -12.55 -6.55
N PHE A 128 13.88 -12.52 -7.27
CA PHE A 128 13.99 -11.85 -8.55
C PHE A 128 12.95 -12.35 -9.55
N THR A 129 12.86 -13.67 -9.74
CA THR A 129 11.94 -14.26 -10.74
C THR A 129 10.49 -13.94 -10.40
N ILE A 130 10.10 -14.07 -9.13
CA ILE A 130 8.74 -13.75 -8.67
C ILE A 130 8.41 -12.27 -8.91
N ASN A 131 9.30 -11.38 -8.46
CA ASN A 131 9.12 -9.94 -8.58
C ASN A 131 9.13 -9.47 -10.04
N PHE A 132 9.94 -10.10 -10.89
CA PHE A 132 10.04 -9.81 -12.32
C PHE A 132 8.76 -10.22 -13.06
N CYS A 133 8.26 -11.43 -12.83
CA CYS A 133 6.98 -11.89 -13.41
C CYS A 133 5.82 -10.98 -13.00
N ALA A 134 5.74 -10.58 -11.73
CA ALA A 134 4.72 -9.65 -11.26
C ALA A 134 4.83 -8.27 -11.96
N MET A 135 6.05 -7.75 -12.11
CA MET A 135 6.30 -6.49 -12.83
C MET A 135 5.89 -6.58 -14.30
N LEU A 136 6.21 -7.68 -14.99
CA LEU A 136 5.79 -7.90 -16.38
C LEU A 136 4.27 -7.89 -16.53
N GLY A 137 3.54 -8.53 -15.60
CA GLY A 137 2.07 -8.53 -15.60
C GLY A 137 1.45 -7.13 -15.51
N VAL A 138 2.16 -6.17 -14.93
CA VAL A 138 1.69 -4.77 -14.78
C VAL A 138 2.22 -3.86 -15.89
N VAL A 139 3.43 -4.10 -16.39
CA VAL A 139 4.10 -3.29 -17.40
C VAL A 139 3.64 -3.63 -18.80
N ILE A 140 3.50 -4.90 -19.16
CA ILE A 140 3.08 -5.32 -20.51
C ILE A 140 1.78 -4.63 -20.93
N PRO A 141 0.69 -4.65 -20.12
CA PRO A 141 -0.56 -4.02 -20.53
C PRO A 141 -0.49 -2.49 -20.55
N LYS A 142 0.55 -1.88 -19.96
CA LYS A 142 0.78 -0.42 -20.05
C LYS A 142 1.40 0.00 -21.40
N LEU A 143 2.02 -0.92 -22.13
CA LEU A 143 2.74 -0.59 -23.35
C LEU A 143 1.76 -0.36 -24.52
N PRO A 144 2.08 0.55 -25.47
CA PRO A 144 1.14 0.92 -26.53
C PRO A 144 0.66 -0.24 -27.41
N TYR A 145 1.49 -1.27 -27.59
CA TYR A 145 1.10 -2.46 -28.36
C TYR A 145 -0.02 -3.28 -27.68
N SER A 146 -0.20 -3.14 -26.36
CA SER A 146 -1.26 -3.81 -25.61
C SER A 146 -2.54 -2.97 -25.52
N HIS A 147 -2.59 -1.81 -26.18
CA HIS A 147 -3.75 -0.92 -26.11
C HIS A 147 -5.00 -1.63 -26.65
N ARG A 148 -6.09 -1.61 -25.86
CA ARG A 148 -7.36 -2.28 -26.15
C ARG A 148 -7.25 -3.79 -26.36
N MET A 149 -6.10 -4.40 -26.07
CA MET A 149 -5.94 -5.84 -26.11
C MET A 149 -6.73 -6.48 -24.97
N ARG A 150 -7.48 -7.53 -25.27
CA ARG A 150 -8.24 -8.32 -24.30
C ARG A 150 -7.82 -9.77 -24.46
N VAL A 151 -7.31 -10.35 -23.39
CA VAL A 151 -6.91 -11.77 -23.37
C VAL A 151 -8.04 -12.54 -22.70
N GLY A 152 -8.73 -13.37 -23.48
CA GLY A 152 -9.76 -14.28 -22.98
C GLY A 152 -9.28 -15.71 -23.12
N LEU A 153 -9.19 -16.44 -22.01
CA LEU A 153 -9.10 -17.89 -22.03
C LEU A 153 -10.54 -18.41 -22.02
N PHE A 154 -10.94 -19.10 -23.09
CA PHE A 154 -12.28 -19.69 -23.27
C PHE A 154 -13.44 -18.71 -23.55
N SER A 155 -13.18 -17.44 -23.89
CA SER A 155 -14.21 -16.55 -24.41
C SER A 155 -14.49 -16.85 -25.89
N GLY A 156 -15.78 -16.98 -26.26
CA GLY A 156 -16.19 -17.03 -27.66
C GLY A 156 -15.73 -15.78 -28.44
N ILE A 157 -15.71 -15.88 -29.76
CA ILE A 157 -15.42 -14.72 -30.64
C ILE A 157 -16.44 -13.62 -30.30
N PRO A 158 -16.02 -12.38 -30.05
CA PRO A 158 -16.96 -11.28 -29.79
C PRO A 158 -17.95 -11.15 -30.95
N GLU A 159 -19.23 -11.02 -30.65
CA GLU A 159 -20.22 -10.59 -31.63
C GLU A 159 -19.96 -9.12 -31.98
N GLU A 160 -19.98 -8.78 -33.27
CA GLU A 160 -19.75 -7.42 -33.80
C GLU A 160 -20.80 -6.41 -33.34
#